data_AF-A0A8C5R375-F1
#
_entry.id   AF-A0A8C5R375-F1
#
_cell.length_a   1.000
_cell.length_b   1.000
_cell.length_c   1.000
_cell.angle_alpha   90.00
_cell.angle_beta   90.00
_cell.angle_gamma   90.00
#
_symmetry.space_group_name_H-M   'P 1'
#
loop_
_entity.id
_entity.type
_entity.pdbx_description
1 polymer ?
#
loop_
_entity_poly.entity_id
_entity_poly.type
_entity_poly.pdbx_seq_one_letter_code
_entity_poly.pdbx_strand_id
1 'polypeptide(L)'
;LSVRKVNPEPHSGIPSGVKKSESLVVFCIVLSIHAVVWDRFSWCSLALAVQAFYVQHKWDRLLQSNGAVFQYRSSANSGLLPASMIIPLLGIVIKERCKTSGNVYFERYGVVVSATGMTLAYFLSIIALGITKPVPKNTCIVSGISGCAILYTMKHSLAVSEVIEVLEVLLIFVYLSMVLLYLLPRCFTPGEALIVLGGLSFALNQLIKRSINAAGGRGDPADYLLLVTLVALVILGVIFAALFFFMDSHSWTSSLFFYMMTAVLGLGVFVPWLQFLIKRHPLFWLVEFLVETNTRLCLLGLWVLLLVVACSVVLYQNSRRSSESKKLHVSTAIRKHFHFLAVATYVPGLIYDRQLLFVASVVCLAVFVLLEYARYFCIKPIGQTLRNLLSLFIDERDTGPLILTHIYLLLGMSLPVWLFPKFCTASLSGPSTLLPYSGVLAVGVGDTIASLCGSTFGEIKWPGTKKTFEGTTMSVFAQIIAVALILICDGGVNINSGYAWLIWSIAVVSLLEAFTTQIDNLILPLYLHIMLMV
;
A
#
# COMPACT_ATOMS: atom_id res chain seq x y z
N LEU A 1 -26.97 1.94 21.22
CA LEU A 1 -27.43 0.56 20.96
C LEU A 1 -26.89 -0.37 22.05
N SER A 2 -27.77 -1.11 22.73
CA SER A 2 -27.40 -2.22 23.62
C SER A 2 -26.68 -3.29 22.79
N VAL A 3 -25.37 -3.38 22.96
CA VAL A 3 -24.50 -4.32 22.25
C VAL A 3 -24.73 -5.70 22.86
N ARG A 4 -25.42 -6.57 22.12
CA ARG A 4 -25.51 -8.00 22.42
C ARG A 4 -24.07 -8.55 22.39
N LYS A 5 -23.51 -8.85 23.57
CA LYS A 5 -22.22 -9.54 23.73
C LYS A 5 -22.29 -10.87 23.01
N VAL A 6 -21.71 -10.93 21.81
CA VAL A 6 -21.34 -12.20 21.19
C VAL A 6 -20.11 -12.69 21.95
N ASN A 7 -20.23 -13.82 22.64
CA ASN A 7 -19.08 -14.47 23.29
C ASN A 7 -18.02 -14.78 22.22
N PRO A 8 -16.75 -14.40 22.41
CA PRO A 8 -15.70 -14.78 21.49
C PRO A 8 -15.37 -16.26 21.70
N GLU A 9 -15.44 -17.04 20.62
CA GLU A 9 -14.77 -18.35 20.56
C GLU A 9 -13.26 -18.17 20.80
N PRO A 10 -12.58 -19.18 21.39
CA PRO A 10 -11.15 -19.08 21.67
C PRO A 10 -10.36 -19.06 20.35
N HIS A 11 -9.95 -17.87 19.92
CA HIS A 11 -9.05 -17.71 18.77
C HIS A 11 -7.70 -18.36 19.06
N SER A 12 -7.34 -19.39 18.29
CA SER A 12 -5.99 -19.94 18.25
C SER A 12 -5.02 -18.86 17.74
N GLY A 13 -4.29 -18.22 18.65
CA GLY A 13 -3.35 -17.16 18.29
C GLY A 13 -2.24 -17.65 17.36
N ILE A 14 -1.78 -16.77 16.45
CA ILE A 14 -0.63 -17.02 15.56
C ILE A 14 0.58 -17.50 16.39
N PRO A 15 1.24 -18.61 16.02
CA PRO A 15 2.37 -19.16 16.77
C PRO A 15 3.48 -18.11 16.97
N SER A 16 4.00 -18.01 18.19
CA SER A 16 5.04 -17.04 18.55
C SER A 16 6.31 -17.15 17.69
N GLY A 17 6.59 -18.34 17.14
CA GLY A 17 7.70 -18.59 16.22
C GLY A 17 7.59 -17.80 14.91
N VAL A 18 6.40 -17.75 14.28
CA VAL A 18 6.19 -17.05 12.99
C VAL A 18 6.48 -15.56 13.12
N LYS A 19 6.01 -14.95 14.21
CA LYS A 19 6.21 -13.52 14.47
C LYS A 19 7.69 -13.16 14.61
N LYS A 20 8.46 -14.04 15.25
CA LYS A 20 9.91 -13.86 15.39
C LYS A 20 10.62 -14.01 14.05
N SER A 21 10.21 -14.96 13.23
CA SER A 21 10.76 -15.15 11.88
C SER A 21 10.48 -13.95 10.97
N GLU A 22 9.24 -13.45 10.92
CA GLU A 22 8.91 -12.21 10.18
C GLU A 22 9.78 -11.04 10.64
N SER A 23 9.91 -10.86 11.95
CA SER A 23 10.75 -9.81 12.52
C SER A 23 12.22 -9.96 12.11
N LEU A 24 12.76 -11.18 12.14
CA LEU A 24 14.15 -11.46 11.74
C LEU A 24 14.38 -11.07 10.27
N VAL A 25 13.45 -11.41 9.37
CA VAL A 25 13.55 -11.03 7.95
C VAL A 25 13.53 -9.52 7.79
N VAL A 26 12.65 -8.80 8.50
CA VAL A 26 12.62 -7.33 8.47
C VAL A 26 13.93 -6.74 9.00
N PHE A 27 14.51 -7.30 10.07
CA PHE A 27 15.83 -6.88 10.56
C PHE A 27 16.93 -7.14 9.53
N CYS A 28 16.91 -8.26 8.80
CA CYS A 28 17.85 -8.51 7.71
C CYS A 28 17.76 -7.43 6.62
N ILE A 29 16.56 -6.99 6.26
CA ILE A 29 16.34 -5.88 5.32
C ILE A 29 16.93 -4.58 5.88
N VAL A 30 16.56 -4.20 7.11
CA VAL A 30 17.05 -2.97 7.76
C VAL A 30 18.57 -2.96 7.85
N LEU A 31 19.19 -4.08 8.25
CA LEU A 31 20.64 -4.24 8.33
C LEU A 31 21.31 -4.17 6.96
N SER A 32 20.69 -4.74 5.92
CA SER A 32 21.18 -4.65 4.55
C SER A 32 21.26 -3.19 4.09
N ILE A 33 20.21 -2.41 4.32
CA ILE A 33 20.16 -0.98 3.97
C ILE A 33 21.16 -0.18 4.82
N HIS A 34 21.22 -0.48 6.12
CA HIS A 34 22.13 0.17 7.05
C HIS A 34 23.60 -0.02 6.66
N ALA A 35 23.98 -1.24 6.24
CA ALA A 35 25.33 -1.56 5.79
C ALA A 35 25.76 -0.76 4.55
N VAL A 36 24.83 -0.37 3.69
CA VAL A 36 25.13 0.42 2.49
C VAL A 36 25.12 1.92 2.77
N VAL A 37 24.09 2.44 3.45
CA VAL A 37 23.90 3.90 3.62
C VAL A 37 24.77 4.47 4.75
N TRP A 38 24.94 3.72 5.84
CA TRP A 38 25.78 4.08 6.99
C TRP A 38 25.74 5.56 7.42
N ASP A 39 24.57 6.05 7.87
CA ASP A 39 24.38 7.43 8.28
C ASP A 39 23.51 7.56 9.53
N ARG A 40 23.29 8.80 10.00
CA ARG A 40 22.46 9.06 11.19
C ARG A 40 21.03 8.54 11.05
N PHE A 41 20.47 8.59 9.84
CA PHE A 41 19.10 8.11 9.59
C PHE A 41 19.03 6.59 9.60
N SER A 42 20.02 5.90 9.03
CA SER A 42 20.06 4.43 9.04
C SER A 42 20.30 3.89 10.45
N TRP A 43 21.14 4.52 11.27
CA TRP A 43 21.25 4.19 12.70
C TRP A 43 19.94 4.42 13.48
N CYS A 44 19.24 5.53 13.20
CA CYS A 44 17.92 5.77 13.80
C CYS A 44 16.87 4.75 13.37
N SER A 45 16.90 4.32 12.11
CA SER A 45 16.00 3.28 11.59
C SER A 45 16.22 1.95 12.30
N LEU A 46 17.49 1.60 12.63
CA LEU A 46 17.82 0.41 13.41
C LEU A 46 17.29 0.51 14.85
N ALA A 47 17.47 1.67 15.49
CA ALA A 47 16.93 1.92 16.83
C ALA A 47 15.39 1.85 16.85
N LEU A 48 14.73 2.40 15.82
CA LEU A 48 13.28 2.32 15.64
C LEU A 48 12.82 0.89 15.37
N ALA A 49 13.56 0.08 14.60
CA ALA A 49 13.26 -1.32 14.36
C ALA A 49 13.28 -2.12 15.67
N VAL A 50 14.32 -1.94 16.49
CA VAL A 50 14.41 -2.56 17.83
C VAL A 50 13.23 -2.13 18.69
N GLN A 51 12.93 -0.84 18.73
CA GLN A 51 11.78 -0.31 19.48
C GLN A 51 10.45 -0.93 19.01
N ALA A 52 10.21 -0.97 17.69
CA ALA A 52 8.98 -1.50 17.10
C ALA A 52 8.82 -3.00 17.36
N PHE A 53 9.91 -3.77 17.36
CA PHE A 53 9.89 -5.19 17.71
C PHE A 53 9.35 -5.43 19.14
N TYR A 54 9.85 -4.67 20.12
CA TYR A 54 9.37 -4.79 21.51
C TYR A 54 7.92 -4.32 21.67
N VAL A 55 7.51 -3.28 20.93
CA VAL A 55 6.15 -2.71 21.01
C VAL A 55 5.11 -3.54 20.27
N GLN A 56 5.47 -4.21 19.18
CA GLN A 56 4.60 -5.15 18.45
C GLN A 56 3.98 -6.20 19.37
N HIS A 57 4.76 -6.74 20.30
CA HIS A 57 4.28 -7.73 21.28
C HIS A 57 3.28 -7.14 22.29
N LYS A 58 3.32 -5.82 22.53
CA LYS A 58 2.37 -5.12 23.39
C LYS A 58 1.06 -4.88 22.65
N TRP A 59 1.14 -4.43 21.39
CA TRP A 59 -0.02 -4.31 20.52
C TRP A 59 -0.77 -5.63 20.34
N ASP A 60 -0.06 -6.71 20.03
CA ASP A 60 -0.69 -8.02 19.86
C ASP A 60 -1.49 -8.45 21.11
N ARG A 61 -0.96 -8.18 22.31
CA ARG A 61 -1.67 -8.46 23.56
C ARG A 61 -2.87 -7.53 23.78
N LEU A 62 -2.75 -6.24 23.45
CA LEU A 62 -3.87 -5.29 23.50
C LEU A 62 -4.99 -5.67 22.53
N LEU A 63 -4.65 -6.16 21.34
CA LEU A 63 -5.61 -6.65 20.37
C LEU A 63 -6.33 -7.91 20.89
N GLN A 64 -5.60 -8.84 21.49
CA GLN A 64 -6.19 -10.04 22.09
C GLN A 64 -7.11 -9.72 23.29
N SER A 65 -6.80 -8.68 24.06
CA SER A 65 -7.62 -8.28 25.21
C SER A 65 -8.74 -7.29 24.87
N ASN A 66 -8.95 -6.96 23.58
CA ASN A 66 -9.84 -5.87 23.14
C ASN A 66 -9.57 -4.54 23.87
N GLY A 67 -8.33 -4.30 24.29
CA GLY A 67 -7.91 -3.10 25.00
C GLY A 67 -7.47 -1.95 24.09
N ALA A 68 -7.59 -2.11 22.77
CA ALA A 68 -7.30 -1.05 21.82
C ALA A 68 -8.43 -0.01 21.76
N VAL A 69 -8.07 1.27 21.59
CA VAL A 69 -9.04 2.38 21.46
C VAL A 69 -9.91 2.21 20.21
N PHE A 70 -9.30 1.77 19.10
CA PHE A 70 -9.99 1.48 17.86
C PHE A 70 -10.17 -0.02 17.66
N GLN A 71 -11.21 -0.39 16.90
CA GLN A 71 -11.44 -1.78 16.52
C GLN A 71 -10.56 -2.15 15.33
N TYR A 72 -9.42 -2.76 15.59
CA TYR A 72 -8.55 -3.31 14.54
C TYR A 72 -8.97 -4.75 14.18
N ARG A 73 -8.49 -5.22 13.02
CA ARG A 73 -8.66 -6.62 12.61
C ARG A 73 -7.86 -7.55 13.54
N SER A 74 -8.52 -8.58 14.08
CA SER A 74 -7.94 -9.52 15.05
C SER A 74 -7.37 -10.80 14.42
N SER A 75 -7.65 -11.08 13.14
CA SER A 75 -7.22 -12.29 12.44
C SER A 75 -5.73 -12.30 12.07
N ALA A 76 -5.05 -11.15 12.15
CA ALA A 76 -3.64 -10.98 11.82
C ALA A 76 -2.83 -10.50 13.03
N ASN A 77 -1.50 -10.62 12.97
CA ASN A 77 -0.64 -9.93 13.95
C ASN A 77 -0.77 -8.40 13.76
N SER A 78 -0.24 -7.60 14.68
CA SER A 78 -0.33 -6.13 14.56
C SER A 78 0.43 -5.58 13.35
N GLY A 79 1.42 -6.33 12.80
CA GLY A 79 2.20 -5.92 11.64
C GLY A 79 3.04 -4.67 11.85
N LEU A 80 3.26 -4.28 13.11
CA LEU A 80 3.80 -2.96 13.42
C LEU A 80 5.26 -2.81 12.99
N LEU A 81 6.11 -3.82 13.23
CA LEU A 81 7.52 -3.78 12.83
C LEU A 81 7.70 -3.69 11.30
N PRO A 82 7.07 -4.55 10.45
CA PRO A 82 7.22 -4.38 9.02
C PRO A 82 6.67 -3.03 8.54
N ALA A 83 5.52 -2.60 9.04
CA ALA A 83 4.94 -1.32 8.65
C ALA A 83 5.78 -0.10 9.08
N SER A 84 6.37 -0.13 10.28
CA SER A 84 7.15 0.98 10.81
C SER A 84 8.41 1.27 10.02
N MET A 85 8.93 0.28 9.29
CA MET A 85 10.18 0.40 8.54
C MET A 85 9.97 0.91 7.11
N ILE A 86 8.80 0.73 6.51
CA ILE A 86 8.58 1.05 5.08
C ILE A 86 8.83 2.53 4.78
N ILE A 87 8.12 3.46 5.44
CA ILE A 87 8.23 4.90 5.14
C ILE A 87 9.63 5.45 5.51
N PRO A 88 10.21 5.14 6.68
CA PRO A 88 11.57 5.57 7.02
C PRO A 88 12.63 5.11 6.03
N LEU A 89 12.61 3.82 5.66
CA LEU A 89 13.59 3.24 4.75
C LEU A 89 13.41 3.80 3.33
N LEU A 90 12.17 3.96 2.86
CA LEU A 90 11.86 4.59 1.58
C LEU A 90 12.47 6.01 1.50
N GLY A 91 12.29 6.82 2.55
CA GLY A 91 12.90 8.14 2.62
C GLY A 91 14.44 8.11 2.59
N ILE A 92 15.06 7.15 3.29
CA ILE A 92 16.52 6.96 3.31
C ILE A 92 17.05 6.63 1.90
N VAL A 93 16.42 5.68 1.20
CA VAL A 93 16.88 5.27 -0.13
C VAL A 93 16.61 6.33 -1.20
N ILE A 94 15.51 7.07 -1.10
CA ILE A 94 15.24 8.25 -1.94
C ILE A 94 16.31 9.31 -1.74
N LYS A 95 16.61 9.63 -0.48
CA LYS A 95 17.66 10.59 -0.13
C LYS A 95 18.98 10.19 -0.78
N GLU A 96 19.44 8.95 -0.57
CA GLU A 96 20.76 8.52 -1.05
C GLU A 96 20.84 8.55 -2.58
N ARG A 97 19.80 8.08 -3.28
CA ARG A 97 19.74 8.14 -4.74
C ARG A 97 19.74 9.56 -5.29
N CYS A 98 18.93 10.44 -4.72
CA CYS A 98 18.84 11.82 -5.18
C CYS A 98 20.09 12.63 -4.85
N LYS A 99 20.80 12.27 -3.78
CA LYS A 99 22.15 12.78 -3.47
C LYS A 99 23.15 12.38 -4.55
N THR A 100 23.16 11.12 -5.00
CA THR A 100 24.01 10.67 -6.12
C THR A 100 23.67 11.39 -7.43
N SER A 101 22.39 11.68 -7.67
CA SER A 101 21.93 12.48 -8.83
C SER A 101 22.30 13.98 -8.74
N GLY A 102 22.79 14.48 -7.60
CA GLY A 102 23.04 15.91 -7.38
C GLY A 102 21.77 16.76 -7.23
N ASN A 103 20.61 16.14 -7.01
CA ASN A 103 19.33 16.84 -6.88
C ASN A 103 19.01 17.15 -5.40
N VAL A 104 19.49 18.30 -4.94
CA VAL A 104 19.38 18.72 -3.52
C VAL A 104 17.93 18.80 -3.04
N TYR A 105 17.00 19.28 -3.88
CA TYR A 105 15.58 19.38 -3.49
C TYR A 105 15.00 18.00 -3.15
N PHE A 106 15.22 17.00 -4.01
CA PHE A 106 14.70 15.66 -3.77
C PHE A 106 15.49 14.87 -2.72
N GLU A 107 16.77 15.20 -2.52
CA GLU A 107 17.53 14.71 -1.36
C GLU A 107 16.86 15.15 -0.04
N ARG A 108 16.57 16.46 0.09
CA ARG A 108 15.88 17.00 1.29
C ARG A 108 14.47 16.43 1.42
N TYR A 109 13.76 16.22 0.32
CA TYR A 109 12.47 15.54 0.33
C TYR A 109 12.58 14.12 0.91
N GLY A 110 13.59 13.33 0.52
CA GLY A 110 13.85 12.01 1.10
C GLY A 110 14.13 12.06 2.61
N VAL A 111 14.87 13.08 3.07
CA VAL A 111 15.10 13.34 4.51
C VAL A 111 13.77 13.59 5.25
N VAL A 112 12.89 14.43 4.69
CA VAL A 112 11.56 14.73 5.27
C VAL A 112 10.67 13.48 5.30
N VAL A 113 10.64 12.68 4.24
CA VAL A 113 9.90 11.42 4.18
C VAL A 113 10.39 10.46 5.28
N SER A 114 11.72 10.32 5.42
CA SER A 114 12.30 9.45 6.44
C SER A 114 11.96 9.90 7.86
N ALA A 115 12.16 11.20 8.15
CA ALA A 115 11.83 11.80 9.44
C ALA A 115 10.34 11.65 9.78
N THR A 116 9.46 11.92 8.82
CA THR A 116 8.02 11.75 8.97
C THR A 116 7.66 10.30 9.29
N GLY A 117 8.18 9.33 8.54
CA GLY A 117 7.95 7.92 8.81
C GLY A 117 8.38 7.51 10.22
N MET A 118 9.55 7.99 10.67
CA MET A 118 10.05 7.69 12.01
C MET A 118 9.16 8.28 13.09
N THR A 119 8.72 9.53 12.93
CA THR A 119 7.80 10.20 13.86
C THR A 119 6.44 9.51 13.93
N LEU A 120 5.84 9.13 12.80
CA LEU A 120 4.56 8.43 12.77
C LEU A 120 4.63 7.04 13.45
N ALA A 121 5.67 6.26 13.15
CA ALA A 121 5.90 4.96 13.76
C ALA A 121 6.15 5.07 15.28
N TYR A 122 6.93 6.07 15.69
CA TYR A 122 7.22 6.32 17.10
C TYR A 122 5.97 6.77 17.87
N PHE A 123 5.13 7.61 17.25
CA PHE A 123 3.87 8.05 17.84
C PHE A 123 2.91 6.89 18.12
N LEU A 124 2.69 5.99 17.16
CA LEU A 124 1.89 4.77 17.38
C LEU A 124 2.46 3.89 18.49
N SER A 125 3.80 3.86 18.61
CA SER A 125 4.46 3.11 19.65
C SER A 125 4.22 3.69 21.05
N ILE A 126 4.26 5.02 21.18
CA ILE A 126 3.94 5.70 22.44
C ILE A 126 2.49 5.44 22.86
N ILE A 127 1.53 5.49 21.91
CA ILE A 127 0.12 5.19 22.19
C ILE A 127 -0.02 3.79 22.80
N ALA A 128 0.64 2.79 22.21
CA ALA A 128 0.62 1.41 22.70
C ALA A 128 1.12 1.33 24.15
N LEU A 129 2.22 2.02 24.45
CA LEU A 129 2.84 2.03 25.77
C LEU A 129 1.99 2.75 26.80
N GLY A 130 1.34 3.85 26.43
CA GLY A 130 0.45 4.61 27.30
C GLY A 130 -0.82 3.83 27.69
N ILE A 131 -1.35 3.00 26.78
CA ILE A 131 -2.55 2.20 27.03
C ILE A 131 -2.23 0.89 27.76
N THR A 132 -1.03 0.34 27.57
CA THR A 132 -0.64 -0.96 28.17
C THR A 132 -0.47 -0.85 29.69
N LYS A 133 -1.29 -1.59 30.44
CA LYS A 133 -1.17 -1.75 31.90
C LYS A 133 -0.84 -3.21 32.28
N PRO A 134 0.07 -3.47 33.25
CA PRO A 134 0.98 -2.51 33.89
C PRO A 134 2.03 -1.96 32.90
N VAL A 135 2.58 -0.79 33.20
CA VAL A 135 3.53 -0.08 32.32
C VAL A 135 4.78 -0.95 32.08
N PRO A 136 5.11 -1.28 30.82
CA PRO A 136 6.21 -2.18 30.51
C PRO A 136 7.56 -1.44 30.58
N LYS A 137 8.16 -1.35 31.79
CA LYS A 137 9.40 -0.60 32.07
C LYS A 137 10.51 -0.80 31.01
N ASN A 138 10.85 -2.04 30.68
CA ASN A 138 11.92 -2.32 29.71
C ASN A 138 11.60 -1.78 28.31
N THR A 139 10.35 -1.92 27.86
CA THR A 139 9.93 -1.39 26.55
C THR A 139 9.90 0.14 26.57
N CYS A 140 9.53 0.77 27.68
CA CYS A 140 9.60 2.22 27.84
C CYS A 140 11.04 2.74 27.78
N ILE A 141 12.01 2.04 28.38
CA ILE A 141 13.44 2.41 28.31
C ILE A 141 13.92 2.36 26.85
N VAL A 142 13.64 1.26 26.14
CA VAL A 142 14.00 1.12 24.71
C VAL A 142 13.34 2.21 23.86
N SER A 143 12.06 2.52 24.13
CA SER A 143 11.34 3.61 23.46
C SER A 143 11.93 4.98 23.77
N GLY A 144 12.41 5.21 24.99
CA GLY A 144 13.11 6.44 25.38
C GLY A 144 14.41 6.61 24.60
N ILE A 145 15.23 5.56 24.49
CA ILE A 145 16.48 5.58 23.73
C ILE A 145 16.21 5.87 22.25
N SER A 146 15.27 5.16 21.63
CA SER A 146 14.88 5.39 20.23
C SER A 146 14.32 6.80 20.00
N GLY A 147 13.49 7.31 20.91
CA GLY A 147 12.96 8.67 20.86
C GLY A 147 14.05 9.74 20.94
N CYS A 148 15.01 9.58 21.86
CA CYS A 148 16.17 10.47 21.97
C CYS A 148 17.01 10.46 20.68
N ALA A 149 17.23 9.29 20.08
CA ALA A 149 17.96 9.17 18.81
C ALA A 149 17.24 9.89 17.66
N ILE A 150 15.91 9.71 17.55
CA ILE A 150 15.08 10.39 16.54
C ILE A 150 15.13 11.91 16.74
N LEU A 151 14.90 12.39 17.96
CA LEU A 151 14.94 13.83 18.27
C LEU A 151 16.32 14.44 18.00
N TYR A 152 17.39 13.74 18.38
CA TYR A 152 18.76 14.16 18.11
C TYR A 152 19.02 14.29 16.60
N THR A 153 18.63 13.27 15.82
CA THR A 153 18.81 13.27 14.36
C THR A 153 17.99 14.36 13.69
N MET A 154 16.74 14.57 14.13
CA MET A 154 15.89 15.64 13.62
C MET A 154 16.50 17.01 13.91
N LYS A 155 16.92 17.27 15.15
CA LYS A 155 17.53 18.54 15.56
C LYS A 155 18.76 18.91 14.73
N HIS A 156 19.58 17.93 14.36
CA HIS A 156 20.85 18.17 13.65
C HIS A 156 20.76 18.06 12.13
N SER A 157 19.65 17.58 11.57
CA SER A 157 19.55 17.30 10.12
C SER A 157 18.45 18.10 9.42
N LEU A 158 17.37 18.44 10.13
CA LEU A 158 16.21 19.13 9.54
C LEU A 158 16.31 20.65 9.74
N ALA A 159 15.85 21.38 8.74
CA ALA A 159 15.59 22.81 8.85
C ALA A 159 14.28 23.06 9.62
N VAL A 160 14.08 24.28 10.12
CA VAL A 160 12.85 24.64 10.87
C VAL A 160 11.59 24.39 10.04
N SER A 161 11.60 24.75 8.76
CA SER A 161 10.47 24.52 7.83
C SER A 161 10.15 23.03 7.64
N GLU A 162 11.18 22.17 7.63
CA GLU A 162 11.02 20.72 7.50
C GLU A 162 10.52 20.08 8.79
N VAL A 163 10.93 20.60 9.96
CA VAL A 163 10.36 20.17 11.25
C VAL A 163 8.88 20.50 11.30
N ILE A 164 8.49 21.71 10.85
CA ILE A 164 7.09 22.10 10.75
C ILE A 164 6.34 21.12 9.83
N GLU A 165 6.92 20.75 8.69
CA GLU A 165 6.32 19.77 7.78
C GLU A 165 6.07 18.40 8.43
N VAL A 166 7.04 17.87 9.18
CA VAL A 166 6.88 16.60 9.90
C VAL A 166 5.75 16.69 10.92
N LEU A 167 5.64 17.81 11.64
CA LEU A 167 4.58 18.03 12.63
C LEU A 167 3.20 18.22 11.98
N GLU A 168 3.11 18.90 10.84
CA GLU A 168 1.88 19.02 10.04
C GLU A 168 1.37 17.65 9.61
N VAL A 169 2.25 16.80 9.06
CA VAL A 169 1.86 15.44 8.65
C VAL A 169 1.44 14.59 9.85
N LEU A 170 2.14 14.69 10.98
CA LEU A 170 1.75 14.00 12.22
C LEU A 170 0.36 14.45 12.68
N LEU A 171 0.07 15.76 12.67
CA LEU A 171 -1.22 16.30 13.06
C LEU A 171 -2.35 15.77 12.16
N ILE A 172 -2.14 15.82 10.84
CA ILE A 172 -3.08 15.25 9.86
C ILE A 172 -3.30 13.77 10.13
N PHE A 173 -2.23 13.00 10.38
CA PHE A 173 -2.31 11.58 10.69
C PHE A 173 -3.15 11.28 11.92
N VAL A 174 -2.99 12.07 12.99
CA VAL A 174 -3.79 11.92 14.21
C VAL A 174 -5.28 12.14 13.93
N TYR A 175 -5.64 13.24 13.27
CA TYR A 175 -7.04 13.54 12.96
C TYR A 175 -7.63 12.51 11.99
N LEU A 176 -6.89 12.15 10.94
CA LEU A 176 -7.34 11.16 9.98
C LEU A 176 -7.53 9.78 10.64
N SER A 177 -6.65 9.40 11.57
CA SER A 177 -6.80 8.17 12.36
C SER A 177 -8.05 8.20 13.23
N MET A 178 -8.34 9.31 13.92
CA MET A 178 -9.55 9.45 14.73
C MET A 178 -10.83 9.31 13.91
N VAL A 179 -10.85 9.86 12.69
CA VAL A 179 -12.01 9.77 11.79
C VAL A 179 -12.09 8.39 11.13
N LEU A 180 -11.06 7.98 10.38
CA LEU A 180 -11.14 6.79 9.54
C LEU A 180 -11.14 5.48 10.32
N LEU A 181 -10.39 5.37 11.42
CA LEU A 181 -10.42 4.13 12.22
C LEU A 181 -11.72 3.98 13.03
N TYR A 182 -12.44 5.07 13.25
CA TYR A 182 -13.79 5.04 13.80
C TYR A 182 -14.83 4.62 12.73
N LEU A 183 -14.74 5.19 11.52
CA LEU A 183 -15.65 4.89 10.41
C LEU A 183 -15.44 3.50 9.80
N LEU A 184 -14.22 2.96 9.90
CA LEU A 184 -13.81 1.70 9.25
C LEU A 184 -13.34 0.65 10.28
N PRO A 185 -14.23 0.23 11.21
CA PRO A 185 -13.87 -0.76 12.21
C PRO A 185 -13.47 -2.08 11.55
N ARG A 186 -12.39 -2.69 12.04
CA ARG A 186 -11.85 -3.99 11.61
C ARG A 186 -11.39 -4.06 10.15
N CYS A 187 -11.27 -2.93 9.46
CA CYS A 187 -10.68 -2.88 8.11
C CYS A 187 -9.15 -3.04 8.13
N PHE A 188 -8.49 -2.50 9.16
CA PHE A 188 -7.03 -2.41 9.20
C PHE A 188 -6.44 -3.15 10.39
N THR A 189 -5.21 -3.66 10.23
CA THR A 189 -4.28 -3.86 11.36
C THR A 189 -3.63 -2.53 11.74
N PRO A 190 -3.01 -2.40 12.94
CA PRO A 190 -2.23 -1.21 13.28
C PRO A 190 -1.13 -0.88 12.26
N GLY A 191 -0.46 -1.90 11.70
CA GLY A 191 0.56 -1.73 10.66
C GLY A 191 -0.02 -1.25 9.32
N GLU A 192 -1.13 -1.82 8.86
CA GLU A 192 -1.80 -1.37 7.63
C GLU A 192 -2.30 0.08 7.78
N ALA A 193 -2.88 0.41 8.94
CA ALA A 193 -3.29 1.77 9.26
C ALA A 193 -2.11 2.74 9.22
N LEU A 194 -0.93 2.36 9.74
CA LEU A 194 0.27 3.20 9.68
C LEU A 194 0.67 3.52 8.22
N ILE A 195 0.69 2.51 7.34
CA ILE A 195 1.10 2.69 5.94
C ILE A 195 0.06 3.52 5.19
N VAL A 196 -1.22 3.13 5.25
CA VAL A 196 -2.29 3.75 4.48
C VAL A 196 -2.56 5.17 4.97
N LEU A 197 -2.77 5.36 6.27
CA LEU A 197 -3.06 6.68 6.83
C LEU A 197 -1.82 7.57 6.80
N GLY A 198 -0.62 7.02 7.00
CA GLY A 198 0.63 7.77 6.85
C GLY A 198 0.82 8.30 5.43
N GLY A 199 0.60 7.44 4.42
CA GLY A 199 0.64 7.83 3.01
C GLY A 199 -0.41 8.89 2.64
N LEU A 200 -1.66 8.71 3.09
CA LEU A 200 -2.73 9.70 2.88
C LEU A 200 -2.44 11.04 3.56
N SER A 201 -1.88 11.01 4.78
CA SER A 201 -1.54 12.23 5.53
C SER A 201 -0.43 13.01 4.83
N PHE A 202 0.57 12.29 4.32
CA PHE A 202 1.63 12.89 3.53
C PHE A 202 1.09 13.47 2.20
N ALA A 203 0.26 12.72 1.48
CA ALA A 203 -0.36 13.19 0.23
C ALA A 203 -1.24 14.44 0.43
N LEU A 204 -2.05 14.48 1.50
CA LEU A 204 -2.86 15.65 1.84
C LEU A 204 -1.98 16.87 2.12
N ASN A 205 -0.92 16.70 2.92
CA ASN A 205 0.01 17.78 3.22
C ASN A 205 0.69 18.33 1.95
N GLN A 206 1.15 17.44 1.06
CA GLN A 206 1.75 17.86 -0.21
C GLN A 206 0.75 18.59 -1.11
N LEU A 207 -0.51 18.15 -1.16
CA LEU A 207 -1.55 18.82 -1.93
C LEU A 207 -1.83 20.24 -1.39
N ILE A 208 -1.89 20.40 -0.06
CA ILE A 208 -2.09 21.71 0.58
C ILE A 208 -0.95 22.66 0.21
N LYS A 209 0.31 22.24 0.41
CA LYS A 209 1.49 23.06 0.10
C LYS A 209 1.55 23.46 -1.37
N ARG A 210 1.32 22.51 -2.27
CA ARG A 210 1.31 22.78 -3.71
C ARG A 210 0.16 23.68 -4.13
N SER A 211 -1.00 23.60 -3.47
CA SER A 211 -2.15 24.47 -3.74
C SER A 211 -1.87 25.91 -3.32
N ILE A 212 -1.22 26.12 -2.17
CA ILE A 212 -0.82 27.45 -1.70
C ILE A 212 0.25 28.05 -2.62
N ASN A 213 1.20 27.24 -3.08
CA ASN A 213 2.32 27.68 -3.91
C ASN A 213 2.05 27.62 -5.43
N ALA A 214 0.81 27.36 -5.86
CA ALA A 214 0.43 27.16 -7.26
C ALA A 214 0.57 28.40 -8.17
N ALA A 215 1.09 29.51 -7.64
CA ALA A 215 1.34 30.75 -8.37
C ALA A 215 2.59 30.68 -9.29
N GLY A 216 3.47 29.68 -9.14
CA GLY A 216 4.82 29.73 -9.72
C GLY A 216 5.14 28.88 -10.96
N GLY A 217 4.26 27.96 -11.44
CA GLY A 217 4.61 27.14 -12.61
C GLY A 217 3.62 26.04 -12.98
N ARG A 218 3.80 25.44 -14.17
CA ARG A 218 3.09 24.22 -14.63
C ARG A 218 3.77 23.01 -14.00
N GLY A 219 3.13 22.34 -13.03
CA GLY A 219 3.63 21.05 -12.53
C GLY A 219 3.12 19.88 -13.37
N ASP A 220 3.71 18.68 -13.17
CA ASP A 220 3.32 17.46 -13.88
C ASP A 220 1.82 17.14 -13.62
N PRO A 221 0.97 17.15 -14.65
CA PRO A 221 -0.45 16.81 -14.54
C PRO A 221 -0.72 15.48 -13.81
N ALA A 222 0.14 14.48 -14.02
CA ALA A 222 -0.05 13.15 -13.45
C ALA A 222 0.11 13.16 -11.92
N ASP A 223 1.11 13.88 -11.41
CA ASP A 223 1.36 13.95 -9.96
C ASP A 223 0.20 14.65 -9.24
N TYR A 224 -0.34 15.73 -9.82
CA TYR A 224 -1.52 16.41 -9.26
C TYR A 224 -2.77 15.55 -9.34
N LEU A 225 -2.95 14.79 -10.42
CA LEU A 225 -4.08 13.87 -10.55
C LEU A 225 -4.08 12.86 -9.40
N LEU A 226 -2.94 12.25 -9.07
CA LEU A 226 -2.81 11.33 -7.93
C LEU A 226 -3.20 12.01 -6.61
N LEU A 227 -2.57 13.15 -6.30
CA LEU A 227 -2.80 13.84 -5.03
C LEU A 227 -4.26 14.29 -4.86
N VAL A 228 -4.84 14.93 -5.88
CA VAL A 228 -6.24 15.37 -5.85
C VAL A 228 -7.18 14.18 -5.75
N THR A 229 -6.91 13.09 -6.48
CA THR A 229 -7.76 11.88 -6.43
C THR A 229 -7.75 11.26 -5.04
N LEU A 230 -6.58 11.08 -4.41
CA LEU A 230 -6.50 10.50 -3.06
C LEU A 230 -7.29 11.33 -2.04
N VAL A 231 -7.12 12.66 -2.07
CA VAL A 231 -7.83 13.56 -1.15
C VAL A 231 -9.34 13.58 -1.46
N ALA A 232 -9.72 13.59 -2.73
CA ALA A 232 -11.12 13.54 -3.15
C ALA A 232 -11.83 12.28 -2.65
N LEU A 233 -11.20 11.11 -2.78
CA LEU A 233 -11.76 9.84 -2.29
C LEU A 233 -11.96 9.85 -0.78
N VAL A 234 -10.97 10.32 -0.01
CA VAL A 234 -11.09 10.43 1.45
C VAL A 234 -12.23 11.37 1.85
N ILE A 235 -12.30 12.57 1.24
CA ILE A 235 -13.35 13.56 1.52
C ILE A 235 -14.73 12.98 1.18
N LEU A 236 -14.89 12.38 0.00
CA LEU A 236 -16.13 11.73 -0.42
C LEU A 236 -16.54 10.62 0.55
N GLY A 237 -15.59 9.76 0.94
CA GLY A 237 -15.84 8.68 1.89
C GLY A 237 -16.35 9.18 3.24
N VAL A 238 -15.72 10.24 3.79
CA VAL A 238 -16.15 10.87 5.05
C VAL A 238 -17.53 11.51 4.92
N ILE A 239 -17.78 12.23 3.82
CA ILE A 239 -19.08 12.84 3.53
C ILE A 239 -20.17 11.77 3.44
N PHE A 240 -19.97 10.71 2.66
CA PHE A 240 -20.97 9.65 2.53
C PHE A 240 -21.18 8.88 3.82
N ALA A 241 -20.12 8.59 4.58
CA ALA A 241 -20.26 7.95 5.87
C ALA A 241 -21.09 8.81 6.84
N ALA A 242 -20.89 10.12 6.86
CA ALA A 242 -21.69 11.04 7.66
C ALA A 242 -23.14 11.14 7.16
N LEU A 243 -23.36 11.22 5.85
CA LEU A 243 -24.70 11.33 5.26
C LEU A 243 -25.55 10.08 5.49
N PHE A 244 -25.00 8.90 5.19
CA PHE A 244 -25.72 7.63 5.35
C PHE A 244 -25.78 7.15 6.80
N PHE A 245 -25.13 7.86 7.73
CA PHE A 245 -25.42 7.71 9.15
C PHE A 245 -26.83 8.24 9.50
N PHE A 246 -27.29 9.28 8.81
CA PHE A 246 -28.60 9.91 9.05
C PHE A 246 -29.68 9.51 8.05
N MET A 247 -29.31 8.97 6.89
CA MET A 247 -30.22 8.68 5.78
C MET A 247 -30.15 7.20 5.38
N ASP A 248 -31.31 6.57 5.14
CA ASP A 248 -31.37 5.19 4.65
C ASP A 248 -30.84 5.07 3.22
N SER A 249 -29.74 4.34 3.06
CA SER A 249 -29.02 4.21 1.80
C SER A 249 -29.70 3.28 0.80
N HIS A 250 -30.72 2.51 1.19
CA HIS A 250 -31.41 1.55 0.33
C HIS A 250 -32.45 2.18 -0.63
N SER A 251 -32.76 3.46 -0.46
CA SER A 251 -33.74 4.17 -1.28
C SER A 251 -33.16 4.66 -2.62
N TRP A 252 -34.02 4.81 -3.63
CA TRP A 252 -33.62 5.39 -4.93
C TRP A 252 -33.25 6.88 -4.79
N THR A 253 -33.90 7.61 -3.89
CA THR A 253 -33.60 9.01 -3.58
C THR A 253 -32.19 9.18 -3.02
N SER A 254 -31.78 8.30 -2.11
CA SER A 254 -30.43 8.30 -1.54
C SER A 254 -29.38 7.89 -2.55
N SER A 255 -29.73 7.02 -3.49
CA SER A 255 -28.85 6.66 -4.61
C SER A 255 -28.68 7.82 -5.60
N LEU A 256 -29.77 8.54 -5.93
CA LEU A 256 -29.71 9.76 -6.72
C LEU A 256 -28.84 10.82 -6.03
N PHE A 257 -29.00 10.99 -4.72
CA PHE A 257 -28.18 11.90 -3.93
C PHE A 257 -26.70 11.53 -3.95
N PHE A 258 -26.36 10.24 -3.84
CA PHE A 258 -24.99 9.76 -3.98
C PHE A 258 -24.37 10.17 -5.33
N TYR A 259 -25.05 9.88 -6.44
CA TYR A 259 -24.55 10.21 -7.78
C TYR A 259 -24.46 11.72 -8.00
N MET A 260 -25.49 12.47 -7.60
CA MET A 260 -25.51 13.93 -7.73
C MET A 260 -24.43 14.59 -6.89
N MET A 261 -24.25 14.20 -5.63
CA MET A 261 -23.19 14.71 -4.76
C MET A 261 -21.81 14.37 -5.29
N THR A 262 -21.60 13.13 -5.76
CA THR A 262 -20.34 12.73 -6.41
C THR A 262 -20.05 13.59 -7.63
N ALA A 263 -21.07 13.86 -8.48
CA ALA A 263 -20.92 14.69 -9.66
C ALA A 263 -20.66 16.16 -9.30
N VAL A 264 -21.36 16.72 -8.31
CA VAL A 264 -21.19 18.11 -7.86
C VAL A 264 -19.80 18.32 -7.25
N LEU A 265 -19.33 17.43 -6.39
CA LEU A 265 -17.99 17.53 -5.81
C LEU A 265 -16.90 17.24 -6.86
N GLY A 266 -17.11 16.22 -7.69
CA GLY A 266 -16.22 15.87 -8.81
C GLY A 266 -16.02 17.03 -9.77
N LEU A 267 -17.10 17.50 -10.39
CA LEU A 267 -17.06 18.52 -11.45
C LEU A 267 -16.99 19.94 -10.91
N GLY A 268 -17.55 20.21 -9.72
CA GLY A 268 -17.62 21.55 -9.14
C GLY A 268 -16.48 21.90 -8.18
N VAL A 269 -15.78 20.91 -7.62
CA VAL A 269 -14.67 21.15 -6.68
C VAL A 269 -13.36 20.55 -7.19
N PHE A 270 -13.32 19.23 -7.41
CA PHE A 270 -12.06 18.54 -7.69
C PHE A 270 -11.50 18.82 -9.08
N VAL A 271 -12.34 18.87 -10.12
CA VAL A 271 -11.91 19.25 -11.48
C VAL A 271 -11.41 20.70 -11.54
N PRO A 272 -12.12 21.72 -10.99
CA PRO A 272 -11.61 23.08 -10.91
C PRO A 272 -10.33 23.21 -10.09
N TRP A 273 -10.21 22.47 -8.98
CA TRP A 273 -8.98 22.44 -8.19
C TRP A 273 -7.81 21.87 -8.99
N LEU A 274 -8.03 20.77 -9.71
CA LEU A 274 -7.02 20.21 -10.60
C LEU A 274 -6.69 21.15 -11.77
N GLN A 275 -7.67 21.86 -12.31
CA GLN A 275 -7.47 22.90 -13.33
C GLN A 275 -6.59 24.03 -12.80
N PHE A 276 -6.81 24.46 -11.55
CA PHE A 276 -6.02 25.48 -10.89
C PHE A 276 -4.56 25.07 -10.71
N LEU A 277 -4.29 23.79 -10.45
CA LEU A 277 -2.94 23.25 -10.27
C LEU A 277 -2.21 23.03 -11.60
N ILE A 278 -2.90 22.46 -12.59
CA ILE A 278 -2.31 22.13 -13.90
C ILE A 278 -2.22 23.36 -14.81
N LYS A 279 -3.03 24.40 -14.56
CA LYS A 279 -3.24 25.57 -15.44
C LYS A 279 -3.80 25.20 -16.82
N ARG A 280 -4.46 24.05 -16.91
CA ARG A 280 -5.14 23.53 -18.10
C ARG A 280 -6.41 22.81 -17.66
N HIS A 281 -7.45 22.83 -18.48
CA HIS A 281 -8.66 22.06 -18.20
C HIS A 281 -8.36 20.55 -18.16
N PRO A 282 -8.58 19.85 -17.02
CA PRO A 282 -8.10 18.49 -16.82
C PRO A 282 -8.73 17.45 -17.74
N LEU A 283 -10.02 17.60 -18.07
CA LEU A 283 -10.69 16.65 -18.96
C LEU A 283 -10.16 16.75 -20.40
N PHE A 284 -9.88 17.97 -20.87
CA PHE A 284 -9.28 18.15 -22.20
C PHE A 284 -7.85 17.62 -22.23
N TRP A 285 -7.07 17.90 -21.19
CA TRP A 285 -5.75 17.31 -21.03
C TRP A 285 -5.80 15.77 -21.05
N LEU A 286 -6.73 15.16 -20.32
CA LEU A 286 -6.84 13.70 -20.24
C LEU A 286 -7.22 13.10 -21.60
N VAL A 287 -8.18 13.67 -22.32
CA VAL A 287 -8.58 13.17 -23.64
C VAL A 287 -7.44 13.28 -24.64
N GLU A 288 -6.77 14.43 -24.69
CA GLU A 288 -5.59 14.61 -25.56
C GLU A 288 -4.48 13.64 -25.19
N PHE A 289 -4.21 13.46 -23.90
CA PHE A 289 -3.22 12.51 -23.40
C PHE A 289 -3.55 11.07 -23.82
N LEU A 290 -4.80 10.63 -23.72
CA LEU A 290 -5.19 9.26 -24.08
C LEU A 290 -5.08 8.98 -25.60
N VAL A 291 -5.32 9.98 -26.45
CA VAL A 291 -5.33 9.83 -27.91
C VAL A 291 -3.99 10.24 -28.55
N GLU A 292 -3.02 10.71 -27.75
CA GLU A 292 -1.75 11.27 -28.23
C GLU A 292 -0.96 10.31 -29.15
N THR A 293 -0.97 9.01 -28.87
CA THR A 293 -0.17 8.03 -29.60
C THR A 293 -0.94 6.74 -29.92
N ASN A 294 -0.60 6.10 -31.04
CA ASN A 294 -1.15 4.80 -31.41
C ASN A 294 -0.81 3.70 -30.39
N THR A 295 0.35 3.82 -29.71
CA THR A 295 0.74 2.89 -28.64
C THR A 295 -0.23 2.97 -27.47
N ARG A 296 -0.62 4.18 -27.04
CA ARG A 296 -1.63 4.36 -25.99
C ARG A 296 -2.97 3.78 -26.38
N LEU A 297 -3.43 4.04 -27.61
CA LEU A 297 -4.70 3.47 -28.12
C LEU A 297 -4.68 1.94 -28.16
N CYS A 298 -3.57 1.34 -28.59
CA CYS A 298 -3.41 -0.11 -28.60
C CYS A 298 -3.42 -0.71 -27.18
N LEU A 299 -2.69 -0.09 -26.24
CA LEU A 299 -2.69 -0.49 -24.82
C LEU A 299 -4.09 -0.38 -24.20
N LEU A 300 -4.81 0.71 -24.46
CA LEU A 300 -6.19 0.87 -24.00
C LEU A 300 -7.11 -0.21 -24.58
N GLY A 301 -6.98 -0.54 -25.87
CA GLY A 301 -7.72 -1.64 -26.51
C GLY A 301 -7.43 -2.99 -25.85
N LEU A 302 -6.16 -3.30 -25.59
CA LEU A 302 -5.75 -4.49 -24.85
C LEU A 302 -6.34 -4.52 -23.44
N TRP A 303 -6.29 -3.42 -22.70
CA TRP A 303 -6.82 -3.35 -21.35
C TRP A 303 -8.35 -3.47 -21.30
N VAL A 304 -9.07 -2.94 -22.29
CA VAL A 304 -10.52 -3.18 -22.44
C VAL A 304 -10.80 -4.66 -22.67
N LEU A 305 -10.02 -5.34 -23.52
CA LEU A 305 -10.15 -6.78 -23.73
C LEU A 305 -9.89 -7.57 -22.44
N LEU A 306 -8.82 -7.24 -21.70
CA LEU A 306 -8.52 -7.88 -20.42
C LEU A 306 -9.60 -7.61 -19.36
N LEU A 307 -10.21 -6.42 -19.35
CA LEU A 307 -11.34 -6.09 -18.49
C LEU A 307 -12.56 -6.95 -18.83
N VAL A 308 -12.87 -7.14 -20.12
CA VAL A 308 -13.97 -8.02 -20.55
C VAL A 308 -13.71 -9.47 -20.12
N VAL A 309 -12.47 -9.95 -20.23
CA VAL A 309 -12.06 -11.28 -19.73
C VAL A 309 -12.26 -11.35 -18.21
N ALA A 310 -11.81 -10.35 -17.45
CA ALA A 310 -11.97 -10.31 -16.00
C ALA A 310 -13.46 -10.35 -15.58
N CYS A 311 -14.31 -9.54 -16.22
CA CYS A 311 -15.75 -9.56 -15.99
C CYS A 311 -16.36 -10.92 -16.34
N SER A 312 -15.96 -11.52 -17.46
CA SER A 312 -16.43 -12.84 -17.88
C SER A 312 -16.08 -13.93 -16.87
N VAL A 313 -14.87 -13.89 -16.29
CA VAL A 313 -14.43 -14.80 -15.22
C VAL A 313 -15.32 -14.65 -13.97
N VAL A 314 -15.58 -13.41 -13.54
CA VAL A 314 -16.44 -13.14 -12.37
C VAL A 314 -17.87 -13.63 -12.61
N LEU A 315 -18.44 -13.36 -13.78
CA LEU A 315 -19.80 -13.79 -14.13
C LEU A 315 -19.90 -15.30 -14.24
N TYR A 316 -18.93 -15.95 -14.88
CA TYR A 316 -18.88 -17.40 -15.04
C TYR A 316 -18.84 -18.12 -13.67
N GLN A 317 -18.00 -17.64 -12.75
CA GLN A 317 -17.90 -18.23 -11.41
C GLN A 317 -19.18 -18.04 -10.59
N ASN A 318 -19.81 -16.87 -10.67
CA ASN A 318 -21.10 -16.63 -10.03
C ASN A 318 -22.22 -17.49 -10.63
N SER A 319 -22.22 -17.71 -11.96
CA SER A 319 -23.17 -18.60 -12.62
C SER A 319 -23.01 -20.05 -12.15
N ARG A 320 -21.77 -20.54 -12.00
CA ARG A 320 -21.51 -21.90 -11.49
C ARG A 320 -21.98 -22.07 -10.04
N ARG A 321 -21.77 -21.05 -9.19
CA ARG A 321 -22.28 -21.04 -7.80
C ARG A 321 -23.80 -21.21 -7.74
N SER A 322 -24.54 -20.62 -8.69
CA SER A 322 -26.00 -20.75 -8.73
C SER A 322 -26.47 -22.15 -9.15
N SER A 323 -25.63 -22.92 -9.86
CA SER A 323 -25.97 -24.25 -10.36
C SER A 323 -25.55 -25.38 -9.42
N GLU A 324 -24.45 -25.23 -8.67
CA GLU A 324 -23.97 -26.21 -7.70
C GLU A 324 -24.33 -25.73 -6.28
N SER A 325 -25.34 -26.33 -5.63
CA SER A 325 -25.86 -25.94 -4.29
C SER A 325 -24.86 -26.07 -3.11
N LYS A 326 -23.56 -26.27 -3.36
CA LYS A 326 -22.52 -26.27 -2.31
C LYS A 326 -22.00 -24.84 -2.11
N LYS A 327 -21.75 -24.46 -0.85
CA LYS A 327 -20.93 -23.29 -0.48
C LYS A 327 -19.50 -23.49 -1.00
N LEU A 328 -19.28 -23.27 -2.29
CA LEU A 328 -17.95 -23.29 -2.88
C LEU A 328 -17.28 -21.95 -2.52
N HIS A 329 -16.49 -21.94 -1.46
CA HIS A 329 -15.55 -20.85 -1.25
C HIS A 329 -14.58 -20.84 -2.43
N VAL A 330 -14.37 -19.68 -3.05
CA VAL A 330 -13.47 -19.55 -4.19
C VAL A 330 -12.07 -20.02 -3.76
N SER A 331 -11.47 -20.93 -4.56
CA SER A 331 -10.14 -21.46 -4.28
C SER A 331 -9.09 -20.36 -4.45
N THR A 332 -7.97 -20.50 -3.75
CA THR A 332 -6.77 -19.65 -3.93
C THR A 332 -6.38 -19.50 -5.40
N ALA A 333 -6.53 -20.55 -6.21
CA ALA A 333 -6.22 -20.53 -7.64
C ALA A 333 -7.03 -19.49 -8.43
N ILE A 334 -8.31 -19.30 -8.13
CA ILE A 334 -9.15 -18.31 -8.81
C ILE A 334 -8.67 -16.88 -8.52
N ARG A 335 -8.27 -16.59 -7.28
CA ARG A 335 -7.73 -15.26 -6.91
C ARG A 335 -6.42 -14.95 -7.64
N LYS A 336 -5.65 -15.98 -7.98
CA LYS A 336 -4.43 -15.85 -8.78
C LYS A 336 -4.69 -15.57 -10.26
N HIS A 337 -5.89 -15.84 -10.79
CA HIS A 337 -6.24 -15.39 -12.15
C HIS A 337 -6.21 -13.85 -12.25
N PHE A 338 -6.66 -13.14 -11.20
CA PHE A 338 -6.58 -11.67 -11.17
C PHE A 338 -5.16 -11.15 -11.04
N HIS A 339 -4.25 -11.91 -10.41
CA HIS A 339 -2.82 -11.55 -10.38
C HIS A 339 -2.20 -11.69 -11.77
N PHE A 340 -2.54 -12.78 -12.49
CA PHE A 340 -2.12 -12.95 -13.88
C PHE A 340 -2.66 -11.84 -14.80
N LEU A 341 -3.95 -11.49 -14.68
CA LEU A 341 -4.54 -10.37 -15.43
C LEU A 341 -3.87 -9.04 -15.07
N ALA A 342 -3.50 -8.84 -13.80
CA ALA A 342 -2.75 -7.66 -13.38
C ALA A 342 -1.35 -7.63 -14.04
N VAL A 343 -0.62 -8.75 -14.06
CA VAL A 343 0.67 -8.85 -14.78
C VAL A 343 0.50 -8.55 -16.28
N ALA A 344 -0.52 -9.14 -16.92
CA ALA A 344 -0.82 -8.90 -18.33
C ALA A 344 -1.20 -7.44 -18.64
N THR A 345 -1.74 -6.71 -17.66
CA THR A 345 -2.05 -5.27 -17.78
C THR A 345 -0.79 -4.42 -17.57
N TYR A 346 -0.04 -4.69 -16.49
CA TYR A 346 1.07 -3.87 -16.04
C TYR A 346 2.34 -4.05 -16.89
N VAL A 347 2.69 -5.27 -17.30
CA VAL A 347 3.95 -5.51 -18.04
C VAL A 347 3.98 -4.74 -19.36
N PRO A 348 2.96 -4.82 -20.25
CA PRO A 348 2.95 -4.01 -21.47
C PRO A 348 2.92 -2.51 -21.17
N GLY A 349 2.19 -2.07 -20.14
CA GLY A 349 2.18 -0.68 -19.72
C GLY A 349 3.56 -0.19 -19.27
N LEU A 350 4.31 -1.00 -18.53
CA LEU A 350 5.64 -0.66 -18.04
C LEU A 350 6.69 -0.59 -19.15
N ILE A 351 6.58 -1.46 -20.15
CA ILE A 351 7.48 -1.52 -21.31
C ILE A 351 7.19 -0.37 -22.28
N TYR A 352 5.91 -0.17 -22.64
CA TYR A 352 5.54 0.70 -23.75
C TYR A 352 5.13 2.12 -23.34
N ASP A 353 4.47 2.31 -22.20
CA ASP A 353 4.06 3.65 -21.74
C ASP A 353 3.77 3.71 -20.22
N ARG A 354 4.83 4.00 -19.44
CA ARG A 354 4.74 4.10 -17.97
C ARG A 354 3.85 5.25 -17.51
N GLN A 355 3.76 6.33 -18.27
CA GLN A 355 2.96 7.49 -17.89
C GLN A 355 1.47 7.22 -18.09
N LEU A 356 1.09 6.53 -19.18
CA LEU A 356 -0.27 6.03 -19.37
C LEU A 356 -0.66 5.09 -18.23
N LEU A 357 0.22 4.15 -17.88
CA LEU A 357 -0.04 3.20 -16.78
C LEU A 357 -0.19 3.93 -15.43
N PHE A 358 0.61 4.96 -15.15
CA PHE A 358 0.45 5.80 -13.98
C PHE A 358 -0.94 6.43 -13.95
N VAL A 359 -1.34 7.14 -15.02
CA VAL A 359 -2.63 7.84 -15.07
C VAL A 359 -3.80 6.85 -14.98
N ALA A 360 -3.74 5.76 -15.73
CA ALA A 360 -4.77 4.73 -15.74
C ALA A 360 -4.92 4.05 -14.38
N SER A 361 -3.83 3.77 -13.67
CA SER A 361 -3.89 3.17 -12.32
C SER A 361 -4.49 4.12 -11.28
N VAL A 362 -4.27 5.43 -11.37
CA VAL A 362 -4.93 6.43 -10.50
C VAL A 362 -6.43 6.46 -10.77
N VAL A 363 -6.84 6.49 -12.04
CA VAL A 363 -8.26 6.44 -12.43
C VAL A 363 -8.89 5.12 -11.97
N CYS A 364 -8.19 4.00 -12.12
CA CYS A 364 -8.64 2.69 -11.65
C CYS A 364 -8.82 2.66 -10.13
N LEU A 365 -7.91 3.28 -9.36
CA LEU A 365 -8.07 3.41 -7.91
C LEU A 365 -9.35 4.16 -7.56
N ALA A 366 -9.62 5.29 -8.24
CA ALA A 366 -10.84 6.05 -8.04
C ALA A 366 -12.09 5.21 -8.32
N VAL A 367 -12.10 4.48 -9.45
CA VAL A 367 -13.21 3.60 -9.82
C VAL A 367 -13.40 2.49 -8.78
N PHE A 368 -12.34 1.82 -8.34
CA PHE A 368 -12.43 0.75 -7.35
C PHE A 368 -13.00 1.25 -6.03
N VAL A 369 -12.52 2.39 -5.52
CA VAL A 369 -13.01 2.97 -4.27
C VAL A 369 -14.47 3.45 -4.40
N LEU A 370 -14.85 4.07 -5.52
CA LEU A 370 -16.24 4.50 -5.75
C LEU A 370 -17.21 3.32 -5.90
N LEU A 371 -16.81 2.26 -6.60
CA LEU A 371 -17.58 1.01 -6.66
C LEU A 371 -17.71 0.37 -5.28
N GLU A 372 -16.66 0.43 -4.48
CA GLU A 372 -16.67 -0.06 -3.12
C GLU A 372 -17.58 0.77 -2.20
N TYR A 373 -17.64 2.10 -2.36
CA TYR A 373 -18.66 2.93 -1.72
C TYR A 373 -20.07 2.57 -2.16
N ALA A 374 -20.29 2.36 -3.47
CA ALA A 374 -21.59 1.95 -3.98
C ALA A 374 -22.03 0.58 -3.43
N ARG A 375 -21.09 -0.38 -3.33
CA ARG A 375 -21.31 -1.70 -2.72
C ARG A 375 -21.60 -1.59 -1.23
N TYR A 376 -20.79 -0.83 -0.49
CA TYR A 376 -20.92 -0.68 0.95
C TYR A 376 -22.24 -0.01 1.32
N PHE A 377 -22.58 1.12 0.68
CA PHE A 377 -23.79 1.88 0.95
C PHE A 377 -25.04 1.38 0.18
N CYS A 378 -25.03 0.20 -0.46
CA CYS A 378 -26.23 -0.35 -1.14
C CYS A 378 -26.77 0.49 -2.31
N ILE A 379 -25.96 1.34 -2.95
CA ILE A 379 -26.43 2.32 -3.93
C ILE A 379 -27.05 1.64 -5.16
N LYS A 380 -28.32 1.93 -5.48
CA LYS A 380 -29.04 1.33 -6.61
C LYS A 380 -28.59 1.96 -7.95
N PRO A 381 -28.57 1.18 -9.05
CA PRO A 381 -28.91 -0.24 -9.14
C PRO A 381 -27.73 -1.18 -8.84
N ILE A 382 -26.50 -0.67 -8.81
CA ILE A 382 -25.27 -1.49 -8.86
C ILE A 382 -24.86 -2.13 -7.53
N GLY A 383 -25.21 -1.52 -6.39
CA GLY A 383 -24.67 -1.86 -5.08
C GLY A 383 -25.03 -3.27 -4.63
N GLN A 384 -26.28 -3.71 -4.84
CA GLN A 384 -26.69 -5.08 -4.53
C GLN A 384 -26.03 -6.09 -5.49
N THR A 385 -25.94 -5.74 -6.77
CA THR A 385 -25.26 -6.57 -7.78
C THR A 385 -23.79 -6.79 -7.41
N LEU A 386 -23.07 -5.72 -7.06
CA LEU A 386 -21.68 -5.78 -6.61
C LEU A 386 -21.51 -6.64 -5.36
N ARG A 387 -22.39 -6.49 -4.36
CA ARG A 387 -22.36 -7.35 -3.16
C ARG A 387 -22.50 -8.83 -3.49
N ASN A 388 -23.46 -9.18 -4.35
CA ASN A 388 -23.69 -10.56 -4.73
C ASN A 388 -22.48 -11.12 -5.47
N LEU A 389 -21.98 -10.40 -6.48
CA LEU A 389 -20.84 -10.81 -7.31
C LEU A 389 -19.54 -10.96 -6.50
N LEU A 390 -19.27 -10.00 -5.59
CA LEU A 390 -18.04 -9.96 -4.81
C LEU A 390 -18.07 -10.85 -3.57
N SER A 391 -19.25 -11.28 -3.10
CA SER A 391 -19.37 -12.15 -1.92
C SER A 391 -18.58 -13.47 -2.03
N LEU A 392 -18.33 -13.94 -3.25
CA LEU A 392 -17.52 -15.12 -3.53
C LEU A 392 -16.03 -14.93 -3.27
N PHE A 393 -15.52 -13.70 -3.31
CA PHE A 393 -14.10 -13.38 -3.27
C PHE A 393 -13.64 -12.83 -1.91
N ILE A 394 -14.56 -12.66 -0.96
CA ILE A 394 -14.26 -12.23 0.41
C ILE A 394 -13.47 -13.32 1.12
N ASP A 395 -12.48 -12.93 1.91
CA ASP A 395 -11.67 -13.84 2.71
C ASP A 395 -11.43 -13.33 4.15
N GLU A 396 -10.57 -14.03 4.88
CA GLU A 396 -10.21 -13.74 6.28
C GLU A 396 -9.52 -12.37 6.49
N ARG A 397 -9.09 -11.71 5.40
CA ARG A 397 -8.48 -10.37 5.41
C ARG A 397 -9.56 -9.29 5.32
N ASP A 398 -10.69 -9.58 4.68
CA ASP A 398 -11.81 -8.65 4.48
C ASP A 398 -12.87 -8.76 5.60
N THR A 399 -12.48 -8.51 6.85
CA THR A 399 -13.38 -8.59 8.03
C THR A 399 -14.17 -7.32 8.33
N GLY A 400 -13.73 -6.20 7.76
CA GLY A 400 -14.33 -4.88 7.96
C GLY A 400 -15.49 -4.58 7.00
N PRO A 401 -16.07 -3.37 7.08
CA PRO A 401 -17.09 -2.91 6.15
C PRO A 401 -16.62 -2.88 4.69
N LEU A 402 -15.33 -2.59 4.46
CA LEU A 402 -14.72 -2.52 3.13
C LEU A 402 -13.99 -3.81 2.78
N ILE A 403 -14.06 -4.20 1.51
CA ILE A 403 -13.27 -5.24 0.88
C ILE A 403 -12.01 -4.57 0.33
N LEU A 404 -10.87 -4.78 0.99
CA LEU A 404 -9.63 -4.07 0.65
C LEU A 404 -8.68 -4.92 -0.19
N THR A 405 -8.84 -6.24 -0.23
CA THR A 405 -7.89 -7.15 -0.91
C THR A 405 -7.64 -6.80 -2.38
N HIS A 406 -8.68 -6.44 -3.14
CA HIS A 406 -8.57 -6.06 -4.54
C HIS A 406 -7.98 -4.65 -4.73
N ILE A 407 -8.26 -3.73 -3.80
CA ILE A 407 -7.65 -2.39 -3.76
C ILE A 407 -6.16 -2.52 -3.44
N TYR A 408 -5.77 -3.39 -2.50
CA TYR A 408 -4.37 -3.63 -2.18
C TYR A 408 -3.62 -4.35 -3.29
N LEU A 409 -4.26 -5.21 -4.07
CA LEU A 409 -3.63 -5.75 -5.28
C LEU A 409 -3.31 -4.63 -6.28
N LEU A 410 -4.26 -3.72 -6.52
CA LEU A 410 -4.01 -2.56 -7.37
C LEU A 410 -2.86 -1.70 -6.79
N LEU A 411 -2.95 -1.31 -5.52
CA LEU A 411 -1.91 -0.50 -4.86
C LEU A 411 -0.54 -1.19 -4.88
N GLY A 412 -0.47 -2.50 -4.67
CA GLY A 412 0.77 -3.27 -4.72
C GLY A 412 1.46 -3.18 -6.08
N MET A 413 0.68 -3.16 -7.15
CA MET A 413 1.19 -3.00 -8.51
C MET A 413 1.50 -1.54 -8.85
N SER A 414 0.69 -0.58 -8.36
CA SER A 414 0.80 0.84 -8.72
C SER A 414 1.80 1.62 -7.87
N LEU A 415 1.97 1.32 -6.58
CA LEU A 415 2.84 2.10 -5.68
C LEU A 415 4.30 2.18 -6.18
N PRO A 416 4.94 1.10 -6.67
CA PRO A 416 6.28 1.20 -7.25
C PRO A 416 6.37 2.12 -8.49
N VAL A 417 5.26 2.25 -9.23
CA VAL A 417 5.14 3.17 -10.37
C VAL A 417 4.95 4.61 -9.88
N TRP A 418 4.14 4.81 -8.85
CA TRP A 418 3.85 6.15 -8.30
C TRP A 418 5.01 6.74 -7.52
N LEU A 419 5.76 5.88 -6.82
CA LEU A 419 6.93 6.27 -6.02
C LEU A 419 8.22 6.32 -6.83
N PHE A 420 8.16 6.02 -8.13
CA PHE A 420 9.34 6.05 -8.99
C PHE A 420 9.98 7.45 -9.00
N PRO A 421 11.29 7.58 -8.72
CA PRO A 421 11.95 8.87 -8.54
C PRO A 421 12.23 9.54 -9.89
N LYS A 422 11.19 10.08 -10.55
CA LYS A 422 11.24 10.71 -11.88
C LYS A 422 12.37 11.75 -12.04
N PHE A 423 12.71 12.45 -10.95
CA PHE A 423 13.68 13.55 -10.94
C PHE A 423 15.11 13.14 -10.52
N CYS A 424 15.32 11.85 -10.24
CA CYS A 424 16.62 11.26 -9.89
C CYS A 424 16.93 10.06 -10.78
N THR A 425 16.37 10.04 -12.00
CA THR A 425 16.52 8.95 -12.99
C THR A 425 17.93 8.85 -13.57
N ALA A 426 18.66 9.95 -13.66
CA ALA A 426 20.02 9.97 -14.19
C ALA A 426 21.00 9.12 -13.37
N SER A 427 20.73 8.87 -12.07
CA SER A 427 21.54 7.98 -11.22
C SER A 427 21.01 6.55 -11.15
N LEU A 428 19.91 6.20 -11.82
CA LEU A 428 19.40 4.83 -11.83
C LEU A 428 20.33 3.97 -12.69
N SER A 429 20.96 2.99 -12.05
CA SER A 429 21.82 1.99 -12.68
C SER A 429 21.64 0.63 -12.03
N GLY A 430 21.95 -0.45 -12.75
CA GLY A 430 21.88 -1.79 -12.18
C GLY A 430 20.45 -2.20 -11.78
N PRO A 431 20.26 -2.83 -10.61
CA PRO A 431 18.96 -3.34 -10.16
C PRO A 431 17.90 -2.23 -9.97
N SER A 432 18.32 -0.98 -9.75
CA SER A 432 17.39 0.15 -9.58
C SER A 432 16.59 0.48 -10.86
N THR A 433 17.01 -0.01 -12.03
CA THR A 433 16.21 0.11 -13.27
C THR A 433 14.93 -0.74 -13.22
N LEU A 434 14.86 -1.74 -12.33
CA LEU A 434 13.68 -2.59 -12.10
C LEU A 434 12.69 -2.02 -11.08
N LEU A 435 12.93 -0.84 -10.51
CA LEU A 435 12.05 -0.22 -9.50
C LEU A 435 10.55 -0.20 -9.85
N PRO A 436 10.12 0.15 -11.07
CA PRO A 436 8.69 0.17 -11.38
C PRO A 436 8.10 -1.24 -11.55
N TYR A 437 8.94 -2.27 -11.70
CA TYR A 437 8.54 -3.68 -11.80
C TYR A 437 8.38 -4.37 -10.44
N SER A 438 8.68 -3.72 -9.30
CA SER A 438 8.63 -4.38 -7.98
C SER A 438 7.27 -5.00 -7.65
N GLY A 439 6.17 -4.38 -8.07
CA GLY A 439 4.82 -4.93 -7.88
C GLY A 439 4.59 -6.19 -8.72
N VAL A 440 4.98 -6.13 -10.00
CA VAL A 440 4.92 -7.27 -10.92
C VAL A 440 5.75 -8.44 -10.39
N LEU A 441 6.98 -8.19 -9.95
CA LEU A 441 7.89 -9.23 -9.48
C LEU A 441 7.42 -9.82 -8.15
N ALA A 442 7.14 -9.00 -7.13
CA ALA A 442 6.81 -9.50 -5.80
C ALA A 442 5.42 -10.14 -5.72
N VAL A 443 4.40 -9.46 -6.24
CA VAL A 443 2.99 -9.89 -6.10
C VAL A 443 2.50 -10.60 -7.36
N GLY A 444 2.78 -10.04 -8.53
CA GLY A 444 2.35 -10.63 -9.80
C GLY A 444 2.94 -12.03 -10.04
N VAL A 445 4.27 -12.15 -9.93
CA VAL A 445 5.01 -13.38 -10.19
C VAL A 445 5.28 -14.15 -8.89
N GLY A 446 5.95 -13.52 -7.92
CA GLY A 446 6.45 -14.18 -6.71
C GLY A 446 5.36 -14.82 -5.87
N ASP A 447 4.42 -14.02 -5.34
CA ASP A 447 3.30 -14.50 -4.54
C ASP A 447 2.40 -15.49 -5.31
N THR A 448 2.23 -15.29 -6.63
CA THR A 448 1.48 -16.24 -7.47
C THR A 448 2.16 -17.61 -7.52
N ILE A 449 3.43 -17.66 -7.91
CA ILE A 449 4.17 -18.92 -8.03
C ILE A 449 4.39 -19.59 -6.67
N ALA A 450 4.68 -18.81 -5.61
CA ALA A 450 4.80 -19.34 -4.25
C ALA A 450 3.56 -20.13 -3.83
N SER A 451 2.38 -19.54 -4.06
CA SER A 451 1.11 -20.16 -3.67
C SER A 451 0.70 -21.34 -4.56
N LEU A 452 0.91 -21.24 -5.89
CA LEU A 452 0.56 -22.31 -6.82
C LEU A 452 1.48 -23.51 -6.62
N CYS A 453 2.80 -23.32 -6.79
CA CYS A 453 3.77 -24.39 -6.65
C CYS A 453 3.85 -24.91 -5.21
N GLY A 454 3.72 -24.05 -4.21
CA GLY A 454 3.69 -24.48 -2.81
C GLY A 454 2.47 -25.33 -2.46
N SER A 455 1.33 -25.07 -3.09
CA SER A 455 0.14 -25.91 -2.90
C SER A 455 0.18 -27.24 -3.64
N THR A 456 0.91 -27.32 -4.77
CA THR A 456 0.96 -28.53 -5.61
C THR A 456 2.16 -29.42 -5.31
N PHE A 457 3.33 -28.85 -5.01
CA PHE A 457 4.61 -29.55 -4.86
C PHE A 457 5.24 -29.35 -3.47
N GLY A 458 4.65 -28.52 -2.61
CA GLY A 458 5.25 -28.18 -1.33
C GLY A 458 5.07 -29.28 -0.30
N GLU A 459 6.18 -29.84 0.19
CA GLU A 459 6.21 -30.86 1.23
C GLU A 459 6.70 -30.26 2.55
N ILE A 460 7.77 -29.46 2.50
CA ILE A 460 8.43 -28.90 3.68
C ILE A 460 7.81 -27.53 4.02
N LYS A 461 7.05 -27.49 5.11
CA LYS A 461 6.44 -26.24 5.60
C LYS A 461 7.42 -25.40 6.41
N TRP A 462 7.37 -24.08 6.23
CA TRP A 462 8.09 -23.17 7.11
C TRP A 462 7.52 -23.22 8.54
N PRO A 463 8.38 -23.16 9.58
CA PRO A 463 7.94 -23.33 10.97
C PRO A 463 6.81 -22.38 11.36
N GLY A 464 5.66 -22.96 11.74
CA GLY A 464 4.49 -22.23 12.21
C GLY A 464 3.62 -21.60 11.12
N THR A 465 3.97 -21.73 9.84
CA THR A 465 3.19 -21.19 8.72
C THR A 465 2.53 -22.31 7.90
N LYS A 466 1.56 -21.93 7.06
CA LYS A 466 0.99 -22.84 6.04
C LYS A 466 1.82 -22.84 4.74
N LYS A 467 2.82 -21.97 4.63
CA LYS A 467 3.63 -21.76 3.43
C LYS A 467 4.81 -22.74 3.41
N THR A 468 5.28 -23.06 2.22
CA THR A 468 6.25 -24.14 1.98
C THR A 468 7.58 -23.61 1.48
N PHE A 469 8.68 -24.24 1.89
CA PHE A 469 10.04 -23.92 1.46
C PHE A 469 10.19 -24.02 -0.07
N GLU A 470 9.60 -25.04 -0.68
CA GLU A 470 9.61 -25.27 -2.12
C GLU A 470 8.88 -24.14 -2.84
N GLY A 471 7.70 -23.74 -2.35
CA GLY A 471 6.97 -22.56 -2.84
C GLY A 471 7.82 -21.29 -2.82
N THR A 472 8.48 -20.98 -1.71
CA THR A 472 9.38 -19.82 -1.60
C THR A 472 10.55 -19.90 -2.59
N THR A 473 11.16 -21.08 -2.72
CA THR A 473 12.27 -21.31 -3.65
C THR A 473 11.85 -21.12 -5.10
N MET A 474 10.70 -21.69 -5.48
CA MET A 474 10.14 -21.55 -6.83
C MET A 474 9.76 -20.10 -7.15
N SER A 475 9.27 -19.35 -6.16
CA SER A 475 9.02 -17.91 -6.29
C SER A 475 10.29 -17.12 -6.61
N VAL A 476 11.41 -17.42 -5.94
CA VAL A 476 12.70 -16.78 -6.22
C VAL A 476 13.15 -17.09 -7.66
N PHE A 477 13.10 -18.35 -8.08
CA PHE A 477 13.46 -18.74 -9.45
C PHE A 477 12.56 -18.07 -10.49
N ALA A 478 11.24 -18.05 -10.27
CA ALA A 478 10.31 -17.41 -11.19
C ALA A 478 10.52 -15.90 -11.31
N GLN A 479 10.83 -15.21 -10.22
CA GLN A 479 11.17 -13.79 -10.25
C GLN A 479 12.48 -13.53 -11.01
N ILE A 480 13.50 -14.37 -10.84
CA ILE A 480 14.75 -14.28 -11.61
C ILE A 480 14.49 -14.48 -13.11
N ILE A 481 13.69 -15.47 -13.48
CA ILE A 481 13.28 -15.70 -14.88
C ILE A 481 12.50 -14.51 -15.41
N ALA A 482 11.57 -13.94 -14.62
CA ALA A 482 10.82 -12.76 -15.01
C ALA A 482 11.73 -11.55 -15.23
N VAL A 483 12.76 -11.36 -14.40
CA VAL A 483 13.78 -10.32 -14.63
C VAL A 483 14.53 -10.56 -15.93
N ALA A 484 14.94 -11.80 -16.22
CA ALA A 484 15.60 -12.13 -17.49
C ALA A 484 14.71 -11.82 -18.71
N LEU A 485 13.41 -12.13 -18.63
CA LEU A 485 12.45 -11.77 -19.68
C LEU A 485 12.27 -10.26 -19.82
N ILE A 486 12.19 -9.52 -18.70
CA ILE A 486 12.10 -8.06 -18.71
C ILE A 486 13.35 -7.43 -19.36
N LEU A 487 14.55 -7.95 -19.08
CA LEU A 487 15.78 -7.48 -19.72
C LEU A 487 15.79 -7.67 -21.24
N ILE A 488 15.10 -8.71 -21.74
CA ILE A 488 14.98 -8.96 -23.19
C ILE A 488 13.93 -8.03 -23.81
N CYS A 489 12.82 -7.77 -23.10
CA CYS A 489 11.67 -7.05 -23.64
C CYS A 489 11.70 -5.53 -23.42
N ASP A 490 12.33 -5.03 -22.36
CA ASP A 490 12.45 -3.61 -22.02
C ASP A 490 13.89 -3.12 -22.20
N GLY A 491 14.17 -2.51 -23.34
CA GLY A 491 15.49 -1.91 -23.61
C GLY A 491 15.87 -0.77 -22.67
N GLY A 492 14.93 -0.25 -21.86
CA GLY A 492 15.18 0.75 -20.83
C GLY A 492 15.65 0.15 -19.49
N VAL A 493 15.66 -1.18 -19.34
CA VAL A 493 16.18 -1.87 -18.15
C VAL A 493 17.57 -2.40 -18.47
N ASN A 494 18.55 -2.01 -17.66
CA ASN A 494 19.91 -2.48 -17.82
C ASN A 494 20.57 -2.80 -16.46
N ILE A 495 20.95 -4.07 -16.29
CA ILE A 495 21.62 -4.58 -15.10
C ILE A 495 23.08 -4.88 -15.44
N ASN A 496 23.93 -3.86 -15.49
CA ASN A 496 25.37 -4.05 -15.74
C ASN A 496 26.13 -4.49 -14.48
N SER A 497 25.57 -4.25 -13.30
CA SER A 497 26.18 -4.53 -12.00
C SER A 497 25.10 -4.87 -10.97
N GLY A 498 25.50 -5.35 -9.78
CA GLY A 498 24.56 -5.54 -8.66
C GLY A 498 23.72 -6.83 -8.71
N TYR A 499 24.11 -7.84 -9.49
CA TYR A 499 23.41 -9.13 -9.55
C TYR A 499 23.24 -9.80 -8.19
N ALA A 500 24.29 -9.79 -7.36
CA ALA A 500 24.23 -10.34 -6.01
C ALA A 500 23.18 -9.61 -5.14
N TRP A 501 23.10 -8.29 -5.28
CA TRP A 501 22.11 -7.48 -4.57
C TRP A 501 20.69 -7.71 -5.07
N LEU A 502 20.50 -7.86 -6.38
CA LEU A 502 19.21 -8.24 -6.98
C LEU A 502 18.72 -9.58 -6.43
N ILE A 503 19.57 -10.61 -6.47
CA ILE A 503 19.23 -11.96 -5.98
C ILE A 503 18.92 -11.91 -4.48
N TRP A 504 19.73 -11.19 -3.70
CA TRP A 504 19.49 -10.98 -2.27
C TRP A 504 18.15 -10.30 -2.00
N SER A 505 17.84 -9.23 -2.75
CA SER A 505 16.58 -8.49 -2.63
C SER A 505 15.37 -9.39 -2.89
N ILE A 506 15.40 -10.17 -3.98
CA ILE A 506 14.33 -11.12 -4.33
C ILE A 506 14.21 -12.22 -3.27
N ALA A 507 15.34 -12.78 -2.82
CA ALA A 507 15.35 -13.87 -1.84
C ALA A 507 14.77 -13.43 -0.49
N VAL A 508 15.19 -12.27 0.02
CA VAL A 508 14.74 -11.77 1.32
C VAL A 508 13.26 -11.36 1.28
N VAL A 509 12.78 -10.75 0.19
CA VAL A 509 11.35 -10.42 0.04
C VAL A 509 10.49 -11.69 -0.13
N SER A 510 10.99 -12.71 -0.84
CA SER A 510 10.31 -14.01 -0.94
C SER A 510 10.27 -14.73 0.41
N LEU A 511 11.31 -14.57 1.23
CA LEU A 511 11.31 -15.06 2.61
C LEU A 511 10.33 -14.26 3.50
N LEU A 512 10.18 -12.96 3.26
CA LEU A 512 9.17 -12.14 3.94
C LEU A 512 7.76 -12.61 3.60
N GLU A 513 7.50 -12.95 2.33
CA GLU A 513 6.25 -13.57 1.90
C GLU A 513 5.95 -14.84 2.72
N ALA A 514 6.95 -15.69 2.93
CA ALA A 514 6.78 -16.94 3.67
C ALA A 514 6.30 -16.76 5.12
N PHE A 515 6.70 -15.66 5.80
CA PHE A 515 6.42 -15.44 7.22
C PHE A 515 5.41 -14.34 7.51
N THR A 516 5.13 -13.45 6.57
CA THR A 516 4.20 -12.35 6.84
C THR A 516 2.76 -12.85 6.95
N THR A 517 2.06 -12.30 7.95
CA THR A 517 0.61 -12.52 8.15
C THR A 517 -0.21 -11.29 7.82
N GLN A 518 0.45 -10.21 7.40
CA GLN A 518 -0.18 -9.00 6.87
C GLN A 518 -0.64 -9.21 5.43
N ILE A 519 -1.26 -8.19 4.85
CA ILE A 519 -1.57 -8.19 3.42
C ILE A 519 -0.28 -8.02 2.62
N ASP A 520 0.25 -9.16 2.20
CA ASP A 520 1.36 -9.35 1.25
C ASP A 520 1.28 -8.42 0.03
N ASN A 521 0.09 -8.24 -0.55
CA ASN A 521 -0.14 -7.35 -1.69
C ASN A 521 0.33 -5.90 -1.46
N LEU A 522 0.27 -5.41 -0.23
CA LEU A 522 0.72 -4.05 0.10
C LEU A 522 2.21 -4.00 0.46
N ILE A 523 2.67 -4.96 1.27
CA ILE A 523 3.98 -4.90 1.92
C ILE A 523 5.12 -5.37 1.01
N LEU A 524 4.93 -6.48 0.27
CA LEU A 524 6.02 -7.10 -0.50
C LEU A 524 6.55 -6.19 -1.62
N PRO A 525 5.70 -5.52 -2.43
CA PRO A 525 6.17 -4.61 -3.47
C PRO A 525 6.98 -3.44 -2.91
N LEU A 526 6.58 -2.90 -1.76
CA LEU A 526 7.27 -1.77 -1.12
C LEU A 526 8.66 -2.18 -0.61
N TYR A 527 8.79 -3.35 0.00
CA TYR A 527 10.10 -3.85 0.42
C TYR A 527 11.01 -4.18 -0.74
N LEU A 528 10.49 -4.79 -1.81
CA LEU A 528 11.28 -5.04 -3.01
C LEU A 528 11.70 -3.72 -3.66
N HIS A 529 10.81 -2.73 -3.73
CA HIS A 529 11.12 -1.40 -4.23
C HIS A 529 12.24 -0.74 -3.41
N ILE A 530 12.13 -0.74 -2.08
CA ILE A 530 13.16 -0.18 -1.18
C ILE A 530 14.51 -0.88 -1.40
N MET A 531 14.52 -2.22 -1.44
CA MET A 531 15.77 -2.98 -1.61
C MET A 531 16.41 -2.73 -2.97
N LEU A 532 15.65 -2.70 -4.07
CA LEU A 532 16.18 -2.36 -5.39
C LEU A 532 16.65 -0.91 -5.51
N MET A 533 16.16 -0.03 -4.62
CA MET A 533 16.51 1.38 -4.62
C MET A 533 17.82 1.68 -3.91
N VAL A 534 18.34 0.80 -3.06
CA VAL A 534 19.69 0.89 -2.46
C VAL A 534 20.74 0.55 -3.50
#